data_AF-I2GKV9-F1
#
_entry.id   AF-I2GKV9-F1
#
_cell.length_a   1.000
_cell.length_b   1.000
_cell.length_c   1.000
_cell.angle_alpha   90.00
_cell.angle_beta   90.00
_cell.angle_gamma   90.00
#
_symmetry.space_group_name_H-M   'P 1'
#
loop_
_entity.id
_entity.type
_entity.pdbx_description
1 polymer ?
#
loop_
_entity_poly.entity_id
_entity_poly.type
_entity_poly.pdbx_seq_one_letter_code
_entity_poly.pdbx_strand_id
1 'polypeptide(L)'
;MRFQGENCTLSFGLTFEGETVWLNATVWPQRQPLHDVHQPHPRLRFSTQLPQKDILQLQQWLTSNSEEPLHFTDPIRLVRRVRNPEHDDTIRLELDYYLQPEPAWWDWEISFPLKIRLEMRPAEFKYLTNALNRENWSRDLTW
;
A
#
# COMPACT_ATOMS: atom_id res chain seq x y z
N MET A 1 -5.79 6.45 3.74
CA MET A 1 -6.65 5.65 2.84
C MET A 1 -6.83 4.26 3.42
N ARG A 2 -7.96 3.59 3.12
CA ARG A 2 -8.29 2.24 3.59
C ARG A 2 -8.81 1.43 2.41
N PHE A 3 -8.28 0.23 2.24
CA PHE A 3 -8.59 -0.70 1.17
C PHE A 3 -8.92 -2.05 1.77
N GLN A 4 -9.98 -2.68 1.28
CA GLN A 4 -10.45 -3.97 1.75
C GLN A 4 -10.33 -4.98 0.62
N GLY A 5 -9.46 -5.98 0.79
CA GLY A 5 -9.35 -7.13 -0.10
C GLY A 5 -9.87 -8.40 0.58
N GLU A 6 -9.92 -9.50 -0.18
CA GLU A 6 -10.47 -10.79 0.27
C GLU A 6 -9.76 -11.38 1.50
N ASN A 7 -8.44 -11.13 1.63
CA ASN A 7 -7.61 -11.75 2.66
C ASN A 7 -7.08 -10.76 3.70
N CYS A 8 -7.13 -9.45 3.43
CA CYS A 8 -6.69 -8.43 4.37
C CYS A 8 -7.33 -7.07 4.07
N THR A 9 -7.41 -6.24 5.10
CA THR A 9 -7.63 -4.79 4.96
C THR A 9 -6.28 -4.11 5.07
N LEU A 10 -5.94 -3.20 4.16
CA LEU A 10 -4.77 -2.33 4.26
C LEU A 10 -5.24 -0.89 4.46
N SER A 11 -4.78 -0.22 5.51
CA SER A 11 -4.83 1.22 5.58
C SER A 11 -3.44 1.78 5.49
N PHE A 12 -3.25 2.86 4.74
CA PHE A 12 -2.00 3.59 4.77
C PHE A 12 -2.20 5.10 4.68
N GLY A 13 -1.22 5.83 5.18
CA GLY A 13 -1.09 7.27 5.12
C GLY A 13 0.35 7.64 4.79
N LEU A 14 0.51 8.82 4.21
CA LEU A 14 1.80 9.40 3.89
C LEU A 14 2.01 10.62 4.77
N THR A 15 3.18 10.72 5.41
CA THR A 15 3.59 11.87 6.20
C THR A 15 4.85 12.45 5.57
N PHE A 16 4.89 13.77 5.39
CA PHE A 16 5.98 14.45 4.69
C PHE A 16 6.83 15.22 5.70
N GLU A 17 8.12 14.90 5.76
CA GLU A 17 9.10 15.54 6.65
C GLU A 17 10.31 15.98 5.83
N GLY A 18 10.34 17.26 5.44
CA GLY A 18 11.38 17.81 4.58
C GLY A 18 11.40 17.13 3.20
N GLU A 19 12.53 16.50 2.84
CA GLU A 19 12.69 15.74 1.59
C GLU A 19 12.32 14.25 1.71
N THR A 20 11.79 13.87 2.87
CA THR A 20 11.44 12.49 3.19
C THR A 20 9.94 12.28 3.21
N VAL A 21 9.49 11.14 2.67
CA VAL A 21 8.10 10.70 2.77
C VAL A 21 8.02 9.43 3.61
N TRP A 22 7.26 9.48 4.69
CA TRP A 22 6.97 8.33 5.53
C TRP A 22 5.67 7.69 5.07
N LEU A 23 5.73 6.44 4.61
CA LEU A 23 4.56 5.61 4.40
C LEU A 23 4.28 4.84 5.69
N ASN A 24 3.18 5.20 6.34
CA ASN A 24 2.64 4.50 7.50
C ASN A 24 1.49 3.63 7.06
N ALA A 25 1.55 2.33 7.32
CA ALA A 25 0.55 1.39 6.91
C ALA A 25 0.16 0.44 8.04
N THR A 26 -1.08 -0.02 8.01
CA THR A 26 -1.62 -1.07 8.86
C THR A 26 -2.32 -2.09 8.00
N VAL A 27 -1.87 -3.35 8.05
CA VAL A 27 -2.52 -4.50 7.41
C VAL A 27 -3.27 -5.27 8.48
N TRP A 28 -4.55 -5.56 8.26
CA TRP A 28 -5.38 -6.45 9.07
C TRP A 28 -5.75 -7.68 8.25
N PRO A 29 -5.08 -8.82 8.45
CA PRO A 29 -5.51 -10.10 7.87
C PRO A 29 -6.98 -10.42 8.25
N GLN A 30 -7.78 -10.90 7.29
CA GLN A 30 -9.20 -11.19 7.48
C GLN A 30 -9.48 -12.65 7.89
N ARG A 31 -8.50 -13.56 7.78
CA ARG A 31 -8.67 -14.96 8.22
C ARG A 31 -8.32 -15.16 9.70
N GLN A 32 -9.17 -15.97 10.33
CA GLN A 32 -9.31 -16.19 11.76
C GLN A 32 -8.10 -16.91 12.38
N PRO A 33 -7.77 -16.61 13.65
CA PRO A 33 -7.03 -17.57 14.45
C PRO A 33 -7.89 -18.85 14.56
N LEU A 34 -7.33 -19.98 14.13
CA LEU A 34 -7.97 -21.31 14.25
C LEU A 34 -8.24 -21.69 15.72
N HIS A 35 -7.59 -21.00 16.65
CA HIS A 35 -7.77 -21.14 18.08
C HIS A 35 -7.87 -19.75 18.71
N ASP A 36 -9.01 -19.50 19.36
CA ASP A 36 -9.27 -18.39 20.28
C ASP A 36 -9.94 -17.11 19.69
N VAL A 37 -11.26 -17.02 19.90
CA VAL A 37 -12.14 -15.92 19.44
C VAL A 37 -11.90 -14.62 20.20
N HIS A 38 -11.08 -14.65 21.26
CA HIS A 38 -10.81 -13.51 22.15
C HIS A 38 -9.53 -12.74 21.82
N GLN A 39 -8.75 -13.16 20.82
CA GLN A 39 -7.54 -12.43 20.47
C GLN A 39 -7.85 -11.21 19.60
N PRO A 40 -7.26 -10.04 19.92
CA PRO A 40 -7.41 -8.85 19.09
C PRO A 40 -6.91 -9.15 17.68
N HIS A 41 -7.69 -8.77 16.66
CA HIS A 41 -7.33 -9.01 15.27
C HIS A 41 -5.89 -8.59 14.99
N PRO A 42 -5.07 -9.47 14.38
CA PRO A 42 -3.68 -9.18 14.09
C PRO A 42 -3.62 -7.94 13.21
N ARG A 43 -2.73 -7.00 13.58
CA ARG A 43 -2.48 -5.78 12.82
C ARG A 43 -0.99 -5.62 12.60
N LEU A 44 -0.57 -5.61 11.34
CA LEU A 44 0.82 -5.37 10.96
C LEU A 44 0.95 -3.90 10.68
N ARG A 45 1.63 -3.19 11.58
CA ARG A 45 1.97 -1.79 11.37
C ARG A 45 3.37 -1.72 10.82
N PHE A 46 3.52 -1.02 9.72
CA PHE A 46 4.83 -0.68 9.20
C PHE A 46 4.91 0.80 8.90
N SER A 47 6.09 1.33 9.15
CA SER A 47 6.47 2.66 8.74
C SER A 47 7.70 2.51 7.88
N THR A 48 7.68 3.08 6.69
CA THR A 48 8.86 3.11 5.83
C THR A 48 9.14 4.50 5.34
N GLN A 49 10.42 4.80 5.30
CA GLN A 49 10.94 5.97 4.65
C GLN A 49 11.02 5.69 3.14
N LEU A 50 10.28 6.47 2.35
CA LEU A 50 10.38 6.50 0.90
C LEU A 50 11.16 7.74 0.49
N PRO A 51 12.31 7.57 -0.18
CA PRO A 51 13.03 8.68 -0.80
C PRO A 51 12.12 9.47 -1.75
N GLN A 52 12.31 10.79 -1.82
CA GLN A 52 11.53 11.64 -2.72
C GLN A 52 11.53 11.16 -4.18
N LYS A 53 12.66 10.65 -4.67
CA LYS A 53 12.78 10.12 -6.04
C LYS A 53 11.79 8.99 -6.31
N ASP A 54 11.56 8.14 -5.31
CA ASP A 54 10.69 6.95 -5.42
C ASP A 54 9.23 7.39 -5.46
N ILE A 55 8.85 8.41 -4.69
CA ILE A 55 7.49 8.98 -4.73
C ILE A 55 7.21 9.67 -6.07
N LEU A 56 8.18 10.39 -6.63
CA LEU A 56 8.04 11.00 -7.95
C LEU A 56 7.88 9.93 -9.05
N GLN A 57 8.64 8.84 -8.96
CA GLN A 57 8.49 7.69 -9.86
C GLN A 57 7.10 7.03 -9.69
N LEU A 58 6.63 6.87 -8.45
CA LEU A 58 5.28 6.35 -8.17
C LEU A 58 4.20 7.25 -8.77
N GLN A 59 4.32 8.56 -8.59
CA GLN A 59 3.37 9.53 -9.12
C GLN A 59 3.32 9.45 -10.65
N GLN A 60 4.49 9.52 -11.30
CA GLN A 60 4.59 9.41 -12.76
C GLN A 60 3.97 8.10 -13.24
N TRP A 61 4.30 6.98 -12.60
CA TRP A 61 3.79 5.67 -12.96
C TRP A 61 2.27 5.55 -12.79
N LEU A 62 1.70 6.02 -11.68
CA LEU A 62 0.26 5.98 -11.44
C LEU A 62 -0.52 6.85 -12.43
N THR A 63 0.03 7.99 -12.82
CA THR A 63 -0.56 8.87 -13.85
C THR A 63 -0.32 8.37 -15.27
N SER A 64 0.64 7.47 -15.46
CA SER A 64 0.87 6.80 -16.74
C SER A 64 -0.10 5.62 -16.92
N ASN A 65 -0.43 5.28 -18.17
CA ASN A 65 -1.08 4.01 -18.49
C ASN A 65 -0.06 2.86 -18.64
N SER A 66 1.09 2.95 -17.97
CA SER A 66 2.11 1.90 -18.01
C SER A 66 1.62 0.65 -17.30
N GLU A 67 1.83 -0.49 -17.97
CA GLU A 67 1.61 -1.84 -17.44
C GLU A 67 2.92 -2.44 -16.91
N GLU A 68 4.05 -1.79 -17.16
CA GLU A 68 5.34 -2.24 -16.65
C GLU A 68 5.39 -2.09 -15.13
N PRO A 69 5.80 -3.12 -14.37
CA PRO A 69 5.93 -3.00 -12.92
C PRO A 69 6.91 -1.92 -12.49
N LEU A 70 6.56 -1.17 -11.44
CA LEU A 70 7.44 -0.21 -10.80
C LEU A 70 8.19 -0.87 -9.64
N HIS A 71 9.52 -0.78 -9.68
CA HIS A 71 10.40 -1.38 -8.69
C HIS A 71 10.85 -0.34 -7.66
N PHE A 72 10.93 -0.78 -6.41
CA PHE A 72 11.32 0.04 -5.26
C PHE A 72 12.35 -0.70 -4.41
N THR A 73 13.02 0.03 -3.53
CA THR A 73 13.81 -0.54 -2.43
C THR A 73 12.93 -0.72 -1.19
N ASP A 74 13.30 -1.69 -0.33
CA ASP A 74 12.54 -2.15 0.84
C ASP A 74 11.76 -1.04 1.58
N PRO A 75 10.55 -1.35 2.10
CA PRO A 75 9.90 -2.64 2.19
C PRO A 75 8.87 -2.90 1.09
N ILE A 76 8.45 -1.89 0.32
CA ILE A 76 7.69 -2.14 -0.90
C ILE A 76 8.73 -2.39 -1.99
N ARG A 77 8.71 -3.55 -2.63
CA ARG A 77 9.69 -3.90 -3.69
C ARG A 77 9.13 -3.74 -5.08
N LEU A 78 7.83 -3.93 -5.22
CA LEU A 78 7.15 -3.99 -6.50
C LEU A 78 5.76 -3.38 -6.38
N VAL A 79 5.38 -2.57 -7.35
CA VAL A 79 4.00 -2.15 -7.58
C VAL A 79 3.65 -2.46 -9.03
N ARG A 80 2.54 -3.17 -9.28
CA ARG A 80 2.09 -3.49 -10.64
C ARG A 80 0.59 -3.35 -10.81
N ARG A 81 0.15 -3.03 -12.03
CA ARG A 81 -1.26 -3.09 -12.41
C ARG A 81 -1.66 -4.53 -12.63
N VAL A 82 -2.84 -4.91 -12.15
CA VAL A 82 -3.42 -6.23 -12.40
C VAL A 82 -4.61 -6.05 -13.30
N ARG A 83 -4.56 -6.64 -14.50
CA ARG A 83 -5.71 -6.66 -15.41
C ARG A 83 -6.76 -7.63 -14.88
N ASN A 84 -8.00 -7.17 -14.76
CA ASN A 84 -9.15 -8.04 -14.57
C ASN A 84 -9.83 -8.26 -15.93
N PRO A 85 -9.96 -9.51 -16.42
CA PRO A 85 -10.70 -9.79 -17.64
C PRO A 85 -12.22 -9.64 -17.48
N GLU A 86 -12.73 -9.64 -16.25
CA GLU A 86 -14.15 -9.38 -15.96
C GLU A 86 -14.37 -7.86 -15.85
N HIS A 87 -15.36 -7.34 -16.58
CA HIS A 87 -15.71 -5.92 -16.75
C HIS A 87 -16.09 -5.21 -15.44
N ASP A 88 -15.13 -5.05 -14.54
CA ASP A 88 -15.23 -4.19 -13.39
C ASP A 88 -14.36 -2.96 -13.65
N ASP A 89 -14.94 -1.76 -13.53
CA ASP A 89 -14.24 -0.48 -13.68
C ASP A 89 -13.20 -0.26 -12.55
N THR A 90 -12.92 -1.27 -11.74
CA THR A 90 -11.96 -1.23 -10.64
C THR A 90 -10.53 -1.32 -11.14
N ILE A 91 -9.70 -0.40 -10.66
CA ILE A 91 -8.26 -0.40 -10.86
C ILE A 91 -7.65 -1.27 -9.76
N ARG A 92 -6.93 -2.32 -10.17
CA ARG A 92 -6.24 -3.23 -9.24
C ARG A 92 -4.74 -2.97 -9.29
N LEU A 93 -4.16 -2.65 -8.13
CA LEU A 93 -2.72 -2.58 -7.92
C LEU A 93 -2.28 -3.74 -7.03
N GLU A 94 -1.15 -4.35 -7.31
CA GLU A 94 -0.52 -5.34 -6.43
C GLU A 94 0.82 -4.80 -5.94
N LEU A 95 1.06 -4.96 -4.64
CA LEU A 95 2.27 -4.54 -3.96
C LEU A 95 2.96 -5.74 -3.34
N ASP A 96 4.25 -5.91 -3.63
CA ASP A 96 5.09 -6.89 -2.91
C ASP A 96 5.73 -6.19 -1.72
N TYR A 97 5.29 -6.57 -0.52
CA TYR A 97 5.77 -6.04 0.74
C TYR A 97 6.70 -7.03 1.43
N TYR A 98 7.95 -6.64 1.64
CA TYR A 98 8.98 -7.44 2.28
C TYR A 98 9.30 -6.86 3.65
N LEU A 99 9.14 -7.67 4.70
CA LEU A 99 9.54 -7.31 6.06
C LEU A 99 10.69 -8.24 6.45
N GLN A 100 11.91 -7.72 6.47
CA GLN A 100 13.06 -8.45 6.99
C GLN A 100 13.89 -7.59 7.95
N PRO A 101 14.38 -8.15 9.08
CA PRO A 101 14.12 -9.52 9.54
C PRO A 101 12.65 -9.74 9.93
N GLU A 102 12.18 -10.98 9.82
CA GLU A 102 10.85 -11.34 10.31
C GLU A 102 10.80 -11.05 11.82
N PRO A 103 9.78 -10.31 12.31
CA PRO A 103 9.68 -10.05 13.73
C PRO A 103 9.54 -11.34 14.52
N ALA A 104 10.15 -11.42 15.70
CA ALA A 104 10.13 -12.65 16.52
C ALA A 104 8.71 -13.08 16.98
N TRP A 105 7.72 -12.20 16.89
CA TRP A 105 6.31 -12.49 17.16
C TRP A 105 5.55 -13.00 15.93
N TRP A 106 6.18 -13.05 14.75
CA TRP A 106 5.60 -13.58 13.53
C TRP A 106 5.65 -15.10 13.55
N ASP A 107 4.53 -15.73 13.89
CA ASP A 107 4.33 -17.19 13.99
C ASP A 107 3.40 -17.72 12.89
N TRP A 108 3.19 -16.93 11.84
CA TRP A 108 2.23 -17.21 10.79
C TRP A 108 2.85 -18.10 9.71
N GLU A 109 2.06 -19.01 9.14
CA GLU A 109 2.49 -19.87 8.02
C GLU A 109 2.80 -19.08 6.72
N ILE A 110 2.45 -17.80 6.69
CA ILE A 110 2.67 -16.90 5.55
C ILE A 110 4.05 -16.27 5.68
N SER A 111 4.92 -16.53 4.71
CA SER A 111 6.26 -15.94 4.61
C SER A 111 6.26 -14.63 3.80
N PHE A 112 7.26 -13.76 4.01
CA PHE A 112 7.47 -12.58 3.17
C PHE A 112 8.07 -12.95 1.79
N PRO A 113 7.71 -12.25 0.69
CA PRO A 113 6.89 -11.03 0.65
C PRO A 113 5.39 -11.28 0.82
N LEU A 114 4.72 -10.38 1.54
CA LEU A 114 3.27 -10.27 1.49
C LEU A 114 2.87 -9.62 0.17
N LYS A 115 2.01 -10.30 -0.59
CA LYS A 115 1.36 -9.73 -1.77
C LYS A 115 0.07 -9.04 -1.35
N ILE A 116 0.06 -7.72 -1.45
CA ILE A 116 -1.10 -6.90 -1.09
C ILE A 116 -1.78 -6.44 -2.37
N ARG A 117 -3.04 -6.82 -2.57
CA ARG A 117 -3.85 -6.33 -3.67
C ARG A 117 -4.74 -5.19 -3.21
N LEU A 118 -4.60 -4.04 -3.85
CA LEU A 118 -5.47 -2.89 -3.73
C LEU A 118 -6.46 -2.88 -4.88
N GLU A 119 -7.75 -2.99 -4.57
CA GLU A 119 -8.81 -2.81 -5.55
C GLU A 119 -9.48 -1.47 -5.28
N MET A 120 -9.59 -0.63 -6.31
CA MET A 120 -9.99 0.77 -6.17
C MET A 120 -10.95 1.15 -7.28
N ARG A 121 -11.99 1.91 -6.95
CA ARG A 121 -12.82 2.58 -7.94
C ARG A 121 -12.02 3.70 -8.64
N PRO A 122 -12.40 4.12 -9.86
CA PRO A 122 -11.68 5.19 -10.57
C PRO A 122 -11.57 6.50 -9.77
N ALA A 123 -12.60 6.85 -8.99
CA ALA A 123 -12.58 8.03 -8.13
C ALA A 123 -11.55 7.90 -6.98
N GLU A 124 -11.40 6.71 -6.39
CA GLU A 124 -10.43 6.44 -5.33
C GLU A 124 -9.01 6.44 -5.89
N PHE A 125 -8.82 5.89 -7.09
CA PHE A 125 -7.55 5.96 -7.80
C PHE A 125 -7.16 7.40 -8.13
N LYS A 126 -8.12 8.21 -8.61
CA LYS A 126 -7.90 9.64 -8.86
C LYS A 126 -7.57 10.41 -7.57
N TYR A 127 -8.22 10.05 -6.47
CA TYR A 127 -7.88 10.63 -5.17
C TYR A 127 -6.44 10.26 -4.75
N LEU A 128 -6.05 8.99 -4.90
CA LEU A 128 -4.70 8.51 -4.61
C LEU A 128 -3.65 9.24 -5.45
N THR A 129 -3.85 9.38 -6.77
CA THR A 129 -2.92 10.10 -7.65
C THR A 129 -2.80 11.58 -7.28
N ASN A 130 -3.92 12.23 -6.96
CA ASN A 130 -3.93 13.62 -6.54
C ASN A 130 -3.26 13.83 -5.17
N ALA A 131 -3.51 12.92 -4.22
CA ALA A 131 -2.91 12.94 -2.89
C ALA A 131 -1.42 12.63 -2.93
N LEU A 132 -0.93 11.96 -3.98
CA LEU A 132 0.49 11.74 -4.23
C LEU A 132 1.17 12.85 -5.04
N ASN A 133 0.42 13.83 -5.54
CA ASN A 133 0.99 14.93 -6.30
C ASN A 133 1.60 15.98 -5.37
N ARG A 134 2.93 16.10 -5.41
CA ARG A 134 3.69 17.07 -4.60
C ARG A 134 3.22 18.51 -4.74
N GLU A 135 2.78 18.92 -5.92
CA GLU A 135 2.31 20.30 -6.15
C GLU A 135 1.07 20.62 -5.30
N ASN A 136 0.26 19.61 -4.97
CA ASN A 136 -0.93 19.75 -4.15
C ASN A 136 -0.63 19.78 -2.65
N TRP A 137 0.56 19.36 -2.21
CA TRP A 137 0.91 19.28 -0.78
C TRP A 137 1.19 20.66 -0.15
N SER A 138 1.52 21.65 -0.98
CA SER A 138 1.84 23.01 -0.51
C SER A 138 0.63 23.93 -0.37
N ARG A 139 -0.58 23.49 -0.77
CA ARG A 139 -1.72 24.40 -0.94
C ARG A 139 -2.83 24.28 0.11
N ASP A 140 -2.96 23.16 0.80
CA ASP A 140 -4.14 22.92 1.67
C ASP A 140 -3.77 22.40 3.07
N LEU A 141 -3.19 23.27 3.91
CA LEU A 141 -3.24 23.10 5.37
C LEU A 141 -3.47 24.45 6.09
N THR A 142 -4.44 25.23 5.63
CA THR A 142 -5.16 26.17 6.51
C THR A 142 -6.57 25.63 6.67
N TRP A 143 -6.83 25.01 7.83
CA TRP A 143 -8.18 24.71 8.30
C TRP A 143 -8.81 25.96 8.88
#